data_AF-A0A439UX52-F1
#
_entry.id   AF-A0A439UX52-F1
#
_cell.length_a   1.000
_cell.length_b   1.000
_cell.length_c   1.000
_cell.angle_alpha   90.00
_cell.angle_beta   90.00
_cell.angle_gamma   90.00
#
_symmetry.space_group_name_H-M   'P 1'
#
loop_
_entity.id
_entity.type
_entity.pdbx_description
1 polymer ?
#
loop_
_entity_poly.entity_id
_entity_poly.type
_entity_poly.pdbx_seq_one_letter_code
_entity_poly.pdbx_strand_id
1 'polypeptide(L)' 'MIKKPFTTRLDPSVLALAEQLAESERRSVTAVIELALIEYAERRGVKARDAKNGG' A
#
# COMPACT_ATOMS: atom_id res chain seq x y z
N MET A 1 -8.39 14.91 -1.46
CA MET A 1 -9.18 13.67 -1.54
C MET A 1 -9.37 13.12 -0.14
N ILE A 2 -10.60 12.78 0.24
CA ILE A 2 -10.85 12.05 1.49
C ILE A 2 -10.46 10.60 1.23
N LYS A 3 -9.36 10.13 1.83
CA LYS A 3 -8.98 8.71 1.77
C LYS A 3 -10.04 7.91 2.52
N LYS A 4 -10.59 6.86 1.90
CA LYS A 4 -11.48 5.92 2.59
C LYS A 4 -10.65 5.02 3.51
N PRO A 5 -11.08 4.75 4.75
CA PRO A 5 -10.38 3.81 5.61
C PRO A 5 -10.37 2.42 4.95
N PHE A 6 -9.20 1.80 4.95
CA PHE A 6 -9.00 0.45 4.45
C PHE A 6 -8.82 -0.49 5.64
N THR A 7 -9.86 -1.28 5.94
CA THR A 7 -9.82 -2.32 6.96
C THR A 7 -9.64 -3.67 6.27
N THR A 8 -8.54 -4.35 6.55
CA THR A 8 -8.26 -5.69 6.02
C THR A 8 -7.72 -6.59 7.11
N ARG A 9 -7.90 -7.91 6.95
CA ARG A 9 -7.23 -8.91 7.79
C ARG A 9 -5.90 -9.25 7.14
N LEU A 10 -4.81 -9.05 7.87
CA LEU A 10 -3.47 -9.49 7.48
C LEU A 10 -3.03 -10.59 8.44
N ASP A 11 -2.24 -11.53 7.91
CA ASP A 11 -1.49 -12.43 8.78
C ASP A 11 -0.58 -11.60 9.70
N PRO A 12 -0.50 -11.92 11.02
CA PRO A 12 0.33 -11.18 11.96
C PRO A 12 1.79 -11.04 11.53
N SER A 13 2.38 -12.06 10.89
CA SER A 13 3.78 -11.99 10.46
C SER A 13 3.97 -11.03 9.28
N VAL A 14 2.95 -10.91 8.42
CA VAL A 14 2.96 -9.96 7.29
C VAL A 14 2.78 -8.53 7.79
N LEU A 15 1.93 -8.32 8.80
CA LEU A 15 1.79 -7.00 9.44
C LEU A 15 3.11 -6.57 10.09
N ALA A 16 3.77 -7.45 10.84
CA ALA A 16 5.06 -7.18 11.47
C ALA A 16 6.14 -6.80 10.43
N LEU A 17 6.16 -7.49 9.28
CA LEU A 17 7.06 -7.14 8.18
C LEU A 17 6.78 -5.74 7.63
N ALA A 18 5.50 -5.38 7.45
CA ALA A 18 5.12 -4.06 6.97
C ALA A 18 5.49 -2.95 7.98
N GLU A 19 5.40 -3.22 9.29
CA GLU A 19 5.84 -2.31 10.35
C GLU A 19 7.36 -2.10 10.33
N GLN A 20 8.15 -3.17 10.17
CA GLN A 20 9.61 -3.07 10.03
C GLN A 20 10.04 -2.24 8.82
N LEU A 21 9.40 -2.46 7.67
CA LEU A 21 9.66 -1.68 6.46
C LEU A 21 9.29 -0.20 6.66
N ALA A 22 8.13 0.07 7.25
CA ALA A 22 7.66 1.42 7.53
C ALA A 22 8.62 2.19 8.43
N GLU A 23 9.17 1.55 9.46
CA GLU A 23 10.20 2.14 10.33
C GLU A 23 11.47 2.47 9.54
N SER A 24 11.98 1.51 8.75
CA SER A 24 13.22 1.69 7.97
C SER A 24 13.13 2.80 6.92
N GLU A 25 11.95 2.99 6.32
CA GLU A 25 11.69 3.98 5.28
C GLU A 25 11.19 5.33 5.82
N ARG A 26 10.94 5.45 7.14
CA ARG A 26 10.27 6.59 7.77
C ARG A 26 8.92 6.91 7.12
N ARG A 27 8.11 5.88 6.92
CA ARG A 27 6.78 5.95 6.28
C ARG A 27 5.71 5.35 7.17
N SER A 28 4.44 5.54 6.81
CA SER A 28 3.36 4.80 7.45
C SER A 28 3.24 3.40 6.84
N VAL A 29 2.75 2.45 7.64
CA VAL A 29 2.41 1.08 7.17
C VAL A 29 1.47 1.13 5.96
N THR A 30 0.50 2.06 5.97
CA THR A 30 -0.41 2.28 4.83
C THR A 30 0.36 2.65 3.56
N ALA A 31 1.34 3.55 3.64
CA ALA A 31 2.12 3.95 2.47
C ALA A 31 2.99 2.81 1.92
N VAL A 32 3.56 1.98 2.81
CA VAL A 32 4.30 0.76 2.42
C VAL A 32 3.39 -0.21 1.68
N ILE A 33 2.17 -0.45 2.18
CA ILE A 33 1.19 -1.33 1.53
C ILE A 33 0.75 -0.75 0.18
N GLU A 34 0.46 0.55 0.10
CA GLU A 34 0.10 1.23 -1.15
C GLU A 34 1.22 1.05 -2.20
N LEU A 35 2.48 1.27 -1.81
CA LEU A 35 3.64 1.09 -2.70
C LEU A 35 3.80 -0.36 -3.16
N ALA A 36 3.76 -1.31 -2.23
CA ALA A 36 3.90 -2.73 -2.53
C ALA A 36 2.84 -3.22 -3.53
N LEU A 37 1.60 -2.73 -3.42
CA LEU A 37 0.53 -3.04 -4.37
C LEU A 37 0.79 -2.44 -5.77
N ILE A 38 1.27 -1.20 -5.84
CA ILE A 38 1.64 -0.55 -7.11
C ILE A 38 2.76 -1.33 -7.79
N GLU A 39 3.85 -1.60 -7.08
CA GLU A 39 4.98 -2.36 -7.63
C GLU A 39 4.58 -3.77 -8.08
N TYR A 40 3.74 -4.45 -7.30
CA TYR A 40 3.23 -5.77 -7.66
C TYR A 40 2.39 -5.73 -8.94
N ALA A 41 1.57 -4.70 -9.13
CA ALA A 41 0.78 -4.49 -10.35
C ALA A 41 1.70 -4.22 -11.55
N GLU A 42 2.70 -3.35 -11.40
CA GLU A 42 3.66 -3.00 -12.45
C GLU A 42 4.45 -4.22 -12.93
N ARG A 43 4.92 -5.08 -12.01
CA ARG A 43 5.61 -6.34 -12.32
C ARG A 43 4.74 -7.30 -13.15
N ARG A 44 3.41 -7.13 -13.12
CA ARG A 44 2.44 -7.90 -13.91
C ARG A 44 1.97 -7.18 -15.17
N GLY A 45 2.55 -6.03 -15.49
CA GLY A 45 2.12 -5.18 -16.62
C GLY A 45 0.76 -4.50 -16.39
N VAL A 46 0.24 -4.54 -15.16
CA VAL A 46 -1.00 -3.86 -14.78
C VAL A 46 -0.65 -2.45 -14.33
N LYS A 47 -1.04 -1.44 -15.10
CA LYS A 47 -0.89 -0.05 -14.67
C LYS A 47 -1.93 0.25 -13.59
N ALA A 48 -1.47 0.72 -12.43
CA ALA A 48 -2.36 1.39 -11.49
C ALA A 48 -3.03 2.52 -12.27
N ARG A 49 -4.36 2.49 -12.38
CA ARG A 49 -5.09 3.62 -12.97
C ARG A 49 -4.78 4.82 -12.09
N ASP A 50 -4.30 5.91 -12.68
CA ASP A 50 -4.07 7.15 -11.97
C ASP A 50 -5.29 7.44 -11.11
N ALA A 51 -5.08 7.58 -9.80
CA ALA A 51 -6.07 8.16 -8.92
C ALA A 51 -6.18 9.66 -9.20
N LYS A 52 -6.49 10.05 -10.44
CA LYS A 52 -6.91 11.40 -10.80
C LYS A 52 -8.38 11.36 -11.24
N ASN A 53 -9.19 11.96 -10.38
CA ASN A 53 -10.48 12.59 -10.66
C ASN A 53 -11.63 11.67 -11.08
N GLY A 54 -12.32 11.10 -10.08
CA GLY A 54 -13.78 10.98 -10.15
C GLY A 54 -14.38 12.22 -9.49
N GLY A 55 -15.21 12.96 -10.23
CA GLY A 55 -15.85 14.21 -9.83
C GLY A 55 -16.91 14.08 -8.75
#